data_AF-A0A0C2HPL5-F1
#
_entry.id   AF-A0A0C2HPL5-F1
#
_cell.length_a   1.000
_cell.length_b   1.000
_cell.length_c   1.000
_cell.angle_alpha   90.00
_cell.angle_beta   90.00
_cell.angle_gamma   90.00
#
_symmetry.space_group_name_H-M   'P 1'
#
loop_
_entity.id
_entity.type
_entity.pdbx_description
1 polymer ?
#
loop_
_entity_poly.entity_id
_entity_poly.type
_entity_poly.pdbx_seq_one_letter_code
_entity_poly.pdbx_strand_id
1 'polypeptide(L)'
;MKMKKFTLQLLKQHDYNFQLLVNEDNSVPVYSSMEDREVVANASTFNLNMVEVDQIRQSETETLFRLSKEEEVLGWIQPVDSIMIIPKAKQEAKLNGEAQASTPINEALNFNMETIEAHFPKILYSECYAIHQGKVYEGLSSRNRLIGFFLQSSINHIHRVEKDVKIIVDRLQLYEDSRMTKQVAELDHTQRQLFTLTKVVDNEAGVQLEVNERKLWSKKSNIELPDIQQAYIYENADELIIESILNQYQKKLNYNMELSLKVMNAELKKQH
;
A
#
# COMPACT_ATOMS: atom_id res chain seq x y z
N MET A 1 -4.87 -0.27 -20.15
CA MET A 1 -5.15 -0.99 -18.89
C MET A 1 -6.15 -2.10 -19.13
N LYS A 2 -5.74 -3.37 -19.03
CA LYS A 2 -6.66 -4.52 -19.16
C LYS A 2 -7.14 -4.96 -17.77
N MET A 3 -8.41 -4.69 -17.46
CA MET A 3 -9.09 -5.23 -16.29
C MET A 3 -10.16 -6.24 -16.73
N LYS A 4 -10.45 -7.23 -15.88
CA LYS A 4 -11.53 -8.19 -16.18
C LYS A 4 -12.86 -7.45 -16.19
N LYS A 5 -13.79 -7.93 -17.02
CA LYS A 5 -15.16 -7.40 -17.12
C LYS A 5 -15.88 -7.37 -15.77
N PHE A 6 -15.69 -8.41 -14.96
CA PHE A 6 -16.24 -8.49 -13.61
C PHE A 6 -15.77 -7.34 -12.71
N THR A 7 -14.48 -7.02 -12.75
CA THR A 7 -13.85 -5.95 -11.97
C THR A 7 -14.36 -4.57 -12.37
N LEU A 8 -14.45 -4.31 -13.68
CA LEU A 8 -15.05 -3.09 -14.22
C LEU A 8 -16.52 -2.95 -13.79
N GLN A 9 -17.27 -4.05 -13.79
CA GLN A 9 -18.65 -4.05 -13.33
C GLN A 9 -18.75 -3.73 -11.84
N LEU A 10 -17.88 -4.28 -10.99
CA LEU A 10 -17.84 -3.95 -9.56
C LEU A 10 -17.52 -2.48 -9.31
N LEU A 11 -16.47 -1.95 -9.96
CA LEU A 11 -16.09 -0.55 -9.85
C LEU A 11 -17.27 0.38 -10.18
N LYS A 12 -18.01 0.04 -11.24
CA LYS A 12 -19.21 0.78 -11.67
C LYS A 12 -20.39 0.62 -10.71
N GLN A 13 -20.68 -0.59 -10.25
CA GLN A 13 -21.83 -0.87 -9.37
C GLN A 13 -21.70 -0.19 -8.01
N HIS A 14 -20.47 0.08 -7.58
CA HIS A 14 -20.18 0.62 -6.26
C HIS A 14 -19.78 2.10 -6.26
N ASP A 15 -19.89 2.78 -7.41
CA ASP A 15 -19.44 4.17 -7.60
C ASP A 15 -18.05 4.39 -6.97
N TYR A 16 -17.14 3.47 -7.26
CA TYR A 16 -15.83 3.43 -6.66
C TYR A 16 -14.90 4.45 -7.33
N ASN A 17 -14.55 5.49 -6.59
CA ASN A 17 -13.56 6.47 -7.02
C ASN A 17 -12.15 5.94 -6.76
N PHE A 18 -11.28 6.06 -7.76
CA PHE A 18 -9.88 5.68 -7.64
C PHE A 18 -8.95 6.67 -8.30
N GLN A 19 -7.66 6.55 -8.00
CA GLN A 19 -6.65 7.43 -8.56
C GLN A 19 -5.93 6.74 -9.72
N LEU A 20 -5.68 7.51 -10.77
CA LEU A 20 -4.89 7.10 -11.91
C LEU A 20 -3.67 7.99 -11.98
N LEU A 21 -2.48 7.40 -11.96
CA LEU A 21 -1.25 8.08 -12.35
C LEU A 21 -1.15 7.99 -13.86
N VAL A 22 -1.38 9.10 -14.55
CA VAL A 22 -1.40 9.13 -16.01
C VAL A 22 0.01 8.88 -16.52
N ASN A 23 0.17 7.90 -17.39
CA ASN A 23 1.43 7.59 -18.05
C ASN A 23 1.12 7.00 -19.42
N GLU A 24 0.84 7.86 -20.38
CA GLU A 24 0.41 7.50 -21.72
C GLU A 24 1.33 8.11 -22.77
N ASP A 25 1.33 7.51 -23.96
CA ASP A 25 1.98 8.12 -25.11
C ASP A 25 1.21 9.37 -25.61
N ASN A 26 1.83 10.11 -26.53
CA ASN A 26 1.24 11.33 -27.11
C ASN A 26 0.04 11.06 -28.04
N SER A 27 -0.30 9.79 -28.31
CA SER A 27 -1.34 9.42 -29.27
C SER A 27 -2.69 9.13 -28.61
N VAL A 28 -2.74 8.95 -27.28
CA VAL A 28 -3.99 8.69 -26.57
C VAL A 28 -4.80 9.99 -26.42
N PRO A 29 -5.96 10.11 -27.08
CA PRO A 29 -6.79 11.30 -26.98
C PRO A 29 -7.59 11.36 -25.67
N VAL A 30 -7.88 12.57 -25.22
CA VAL A 30 -8.84 12.86 -24.15
C VAL A 30 -10.02 13.60 -24.76
N TYR A 31 -11.22 13.07 -24.55
CA TYR A 31 -12.45 13.56 -25.16
C TYR A 31 -13.27 14.44 -24.19
N SER A 32 -13.88 15.54 -24.67
CA SER A 32 -14.80 16.37 -23.85
C SER A 32 -16.04 15.59 -23.41
N SER A 33 -16.62 14.85 -24.35
CA SER A 33 -17.85 14.08 -24.18
C SER A 33 -17.73 12.73 -24.89
N MET A 34 -18.56 11.79 -24.46
CA MET A 34 -18.67 10.46 -25.08
C MET A 34 -19.43 10.50 -26.41
N GLU A 35 -20.30 11.49 -26.58
CA GLU A 35 -21.23 11.62 -27.71
C GLU A 35 -20.53 12.23 -28.92
N ASP A 36 -19.85 13.36 -28.71
CA ASP A 36 -19.24 14.12 -29.79
C ASP A 36 -17.79 13.68 -30.07
N ARG A 37 -17.15 13.02 -29.10
CA ARG A 37 -15.75 12.59 -29.13
C ARG A 37 -14.80 13.70 -29.61
N GLU A 38 -15.13 14.94 -29.27
CA GLU A 38 -14.26 16.08 -29.54
C GLU A 38 -13.00 15.95 -28.66
N VAL A 39 -11.83 15.94 -29.30
CA VAL A 39 -10.56 15.84 -28.59
C VAL A 39 -10.22 17.19 -27.98
N VAL A 40 -10.15 17.25 -26.66
CA VAL A 40 -9.80 18.47 -25.90
C VAL A 40 -8.32 18.52 -25.51
N ALA A 41 -7.68 17.37 -25.39
CA ALA A 41 -6.28 17.23 -25.05
C ALA A 41 -5.73 15.86 -25.49
N ASN A 42 -4.42 15.69 -25.38
CA ASN A 42 -3.80 14.37 -25.38
C ASN A 42 -3.49 13.96 -23.95
N ALA A 43 -3.57 12.66 -23.66
CA ALA A 43 -3.33 12.11 -22.33
C ALA A 43 -1.95 12.48 -21.79
N SER A 44 -0.95 12.60 -22.67
CA SER A 44 0.41 12.97 -22.31
C SER A 44 0.53 14.36 -21.68
N THR A 45 -0.44 15.27 -21.91
CA THR A 45 -0.55 16.56 -21.20
C THR A 45 -0.67 16.37 -19.70
N PHE A 46 -1.22 15.23 -19.28
CA PHE A 46 -1.43 14.89 -17.87
C PHE A 46 -0.38 13.91 -17.33
N ASN A 47 0.64 13.52 -18.11
CA ASN A 47 1.62 12.52 -17.67
C ASN A 47 2.25 12.86 -16.32
N LEU A 48 2.44 11.82 -15.51
CA LEU A 48 2.95 11.85 -14.13
C LEU A 48 2.08 12.64 -13.14
N ASN A 49 0.90 13.12 -13.56
CA ASN A 49 -0.08 13.65 -12.62
C ASN A 49 -0.99 12.54 -12.11
N MET A 50 -1.32 12.65 -10.82
CA MET A 50 -2.41 11.89 -10.23
C MET A 50 -3.73 12.58 -10.58
N VAL A 51 -4.66 11.83 -11.14
CA VAL A 51 -6.03 12.28 -11.43
C VAL A 51 -7.02 11.31 -10.80
N GLU A 52 -8.22 11.79 -10.52
CA GLU A 52 -9.31 10.96 -10.01
C GLU A 52 -10.13 10.41 -11.17
N VAL A 53 -10.53 9.16 -11.03
CA VAL A 53 -11.51 8.52 -11.89
C VAL A 53 -12.79 8.38 -11.10
N ASP A 54 -13.83 9.07 -11.57
CA ASP A 54 -15.13 9.13 -10.89
C ASP A 54 -16.25 8.45 -11.70
N GLN A 55 -16.02 8.16 -12.99
CA GLN A 55 -16.95 7.41 -13.83
C GLN A 55 -16.24 6.46 -14.79
N ILE A 56 -16.88 5.31 -15.01
CA ILE A 56 -16.45 4.30 -15.96
C ILE A 56 -17.60 3.99 -16.92
N ARG A 57 -17.31 4.06 -18.22
CA ARG A 57 -18.19 3.63 -19.30
C ARG A 57 -17.55 2.46 -20.03
N GLN A 58 -18.27 1.35 -20.11
CA GLN A 58 -17.83 0.16 -20.84
C GLN A 58 -18.81 -0.14 -21.96
N SER A 59 -18.29 -0.37 -23.16
CA SER A 59 -19.00 -0.96 -24.30
C SER A 59 -18.36 -2.32 -24.65
N GLU A 60 -18.80 -2.95 -25.74
CA GLU A 60 -18.17 -4.18 -26.21
C GLU A 60 -16.72 -3.97 -26.71
N THR A 61 -16.40 -2.77 -27.19
CA THR A 61 -15.14 -2.47 -27.88
C THR A 61 -14.19 -1.59 -27.08
N GLU A 62 -14.69 -0.81 -26.12
CA GLU A 62 -13.91 0.18 -25.40
C GLU A 62 -14.31 0.28 -23.92
N THR A 63 -13.37 0.74 -23.11
CA THR A 63 -13.61 1.13 -21.72
C THR A 63 -13.02 2.51 -21.52
N LEU A 64 -13.89 3.48 -21.26
CA LEU A 64 -13.56 4.88 -21.10
C LEU A 64 -13.74 5.28 -19.65
N PHE A 65 -12.79 6.06 -19.16
CA PHE A 65 -12.70 6.55 -17.79
C PHE A 65 -12.80 8.06 -17.82
N ARG A 66 -13.68 8.63 -17.00
CA ARG A 66 -13.76 10.08 -16.83
C ARG A 66 -12.69 10.51 -15.84
N LEU A 67 -11.82 11.40 -16.25
CA LEU A 67 -10.77 11.99 -15.44
C LEU A 67 -11.28 13.28 -14.81
N SER A 68 -10.95 13.48 -13.54
CA SER A 68 -11.21 14.70 -12.81
C SER A 68 -10.03 15.07 -11.91
N LYS A 69 -9.90 16.35 -11.59
CA LYS A 69 -8.93 16.86 -10.63
C LYS A 69 -9.52 18.07 -9.94
N GLU A 70 -9.57 18.06 -8.61
CA GLU A 70 -10.10 19.18 -7.81
C GLU A 70 -11.52 19.61 -8.27
N GLU A 71 -12.39 18.63 -8.52
CA GLU A 71 -13.77 18.80 -9.03
C GLU A 71 -13.89 19.27 -10.49
N GLU A 72 -12.78 19.59 -11.16
CA GLU A 72 -12.75 19.89 -12.59
C GLU A 72 -12.71 18.61 -13.42
N VAL A 73 -13.60 18.48 -14.40
CA VAL A 73 -13.61 17.36 -15.35
C VAL A 73 -12.59 17.63 -16.45
N LEU A 74 -11.58 16.78 -16.56
CA LEU A 74 -10.53 16.86 -17.58
C LEU A 74 -10.94 16.20 -18.90
N GLY A 75 -11.87 15.24 -18.85
CA GLY A 75 -12.44 14.56 -20.01
C GLY A 75 -12.45 13.04 -19.87
N TRP A 76 -12.68 12.34 -20.98
CA TRP A 76 -12.76 10.88 -21.06
C TRP A 76 -11.54 10.29 -21.77
N ILE A 77 -10.95 9.25 -21.20
CA ILE A 77 -9.77 8.57 -21.73
C ILE A 77 -9.95 7.06 -21.76
N GLN A 78 -9.32 6.40 -22.74
CA GLN A 78 -9.09 4.96 -22.73
C GLN A 78 -7.61 4.71 -22.35
N PRO A 79 -7.29 4.52 -21.07
CA PRO A 79 -5.91 4.41 -20.62
C PRO A 79 -5.30 3.10 -21.11
N VAL A 80 -4.06 3.16 -21.58
CA VAL A 80 -3.29 2.02 -22.07
C VAL A 80 -2.24 1.64 -21.02
N ASP A 81 -1.37 2.58 -20.64
CA ASP A 81 -0.22 2.34 -19.77
C ASP A 81 -0.29 3.08 -18.42
N SER A 82 -1.33 3.87 -18.19
CA SER A 82 -1.56 4.51 -16.90
C SER A 82 -1.68 3.49 -15.76
N ILE A 83 -1.29 3.94 -14.57
CA ILE A 83 -1.17 3.10 -13.38
C ILE A 83 -2.33 3.43 -12.44
N MET A 84 -3.12 2.42 -12.07
CA MET A 84 -4.14 2.60 -11.04
C MET A 84 -3.48 2.58 -9.66
N ILE A 85 -3.74 3.59 -8.85
CA ILE A 85 -3.18 3.77 -7.51
C ILE A 85 -4.29 3.58 -6.49
N ILE A 86 -4.04 2.70 -5.52
CA ILE A 86 -4.97 2.38 -4.44
C ILE A 86 -4.30 2.75 -3.12
N PRO A 87 -4.79 3.77 -2.39
CA PRO A 87 -4.21 4.16 -1.12
C PRO A 87 -4.45 3.08 -0.06
N LYS A 88 -3.44 2.81 0.77
CA LYS A 88 -3.54 1.90 1.93
C LYS A 88 -3.08 2.59 3.21
N ALA A 89 -3.30 1.94 4.35
CA ALA A 89 -2.71 2.40 5.60
C ALA A 89 -1.18 2.27 5.53
N LYS A 90 -0.48 3.30 6.00
CA LYS A 90 0.98 3.32 6.06
C LYS A 90 1.48 2.20 6.97
N GLN A 91 2.32 1.34 6.44
CA GLN A 91 2.88 0.19 7.17
C GLN A 91 4.40 0.16 6.99
N GLU A 92 5.15 -0.10 8.06
CA GLU A 92 6.59 -0.32 7.94
C GLU A 92 6.86 -1.59 7.13
N ALA A 93 7.90 -1.59 6.32
CA ALA A 93 8.25 -2.72 5.48
C ALA A 93 9.76 -2.77 5.20
N LYS A 94 10.25 -3.97 4.85
CA LYS A 94 11.60 -4.21 4.33
C LYS A 94 11.52 -4.94 3.01
N LEU A 95 12.52 -4.71 2.17
CA LEU A 95 12.73 -5.51 0.97
C LEU A 95 13.49 -6.78 1.34
N ASN A 96 13.05 -7.91 0.80
CA ASN A 96 13.73 -9.19 0.96
C ASN A 96 14.89 -9.34 -0.06
N GLY A 97 15.61 -10.47 0.01
CA GLY A 97 16.75 -10.73 -0.87
C GLY A 97 16.40 -10.91 -2.35
N GLU A 98 15.12 -11.09 -2.69
CA GLU A 98 14.63 -11.30 -4.05
C GLU A 98 14.12 -9.99 -4.69
N ALA A 99 14.13 -8.88 -3.95
CA ALA A 99 13.69 -7.59 -4.45
C ALA A 99 14.56 -7.11 -5.62
N GLN A 100 13.89 -6.63 -6.67
CA GLN A 100 14.50 -6.06 -7.86
C GLN A 100 14.14 -4.58 -7.99
N ALA A 101 15.14 -3.72 -8.25
CA ALA A 101 14.90 -2.31 -8.49
C ALA A 101 14.25 -2.08 -9.86
N SER A 102 14.75 -2.78 -10.88
CA SER A 102 14.19 -2.82 -12.23
C SER A 102 12.90 -3.64 -12.21
N THR A 103 11.78 -2.92 -12.09
CA THR A 103 10.44 -3.45 -12.31
C THR A 103 9.79 -2.71 -13.48
N PRO A 104 8.85 -3.32 -14.21
CA PRO A 104 8.22 -2.67 -15.36
C PRO A 104 7.60 -1.30 -15.02
N ILE A 105 7.04 -1.15 -13.82
CA ILE A 105 6.46 0.12 -13.34
C ILE A 105 7.55 1.14 -12.99
N ASN A 106 8.67 0.73 -12.40
CA ASN A 106 9.78 1.64 -12.08
C ASN A 106 10.45 2.16 -13.35
N GLU A 107 10.60 1.30 -14.35
CA GLU A 107 11.12 1.67 -15.68
C GLU A 107 10.18 2.62 -16.41
N ALA A 108 8.87 2.32 -16.43
CA ALA A 108 7.86 3.17 -17.05
C ALA A 108 7.82 4.59 -16.45
N LEU A 109 8.11 4.70 -15.14
CA LEU A 109 8.16 5.97 -14.42
C LEU A 109 9.56 6.60 -14.38
N ASN A 110 10.55 6.02 -15.07
CA ASN A 110 11.93 6.49 -15.13
C ASN A 110 12.59 6.68 -13.75
N PHE A 111 12.30 5.79 -12.79
CA PHE A 111 13.01 5.79 -11.51
C PHE A 111 14.49 5.46 -11.71
N ASN A 112 15.35 6.11 -10.92
CA ASN A 112 16.77 5.80 -10.89
C ASN A 112 17.03 4.52 -10.06
N MET A 113 17.50 3.45 -10.72
CA MET A 113 17.68 2.13 -10.11
C MET A 113 18.74 2.13 -9.01
N GLU A 114 19.87 2.82 -9.20
CA GLU A 114 20.92 2.93 -8.19
C GLU A 114 20.40 3.59 -6.90
N THR A 115 19.54 4.61 -7.06
CA THR A 115 18.89 5.30 -5.94
C THR A 115 17.92 4.36 -5.21
N ILE A 116 17.20 3.52 -5.94
CA ILE A 116 16.32 2.49 -5.37
C ILE A 116 17.15 1.47 -4.56
N GLU A 117 18.22 0.93 -5.14
CA GLU A 117 19.05 -0.11 -4.52
C GLU A 117 19.70 0.36 -3.21
N ALA A 118 20.09 1.64 -3.13
CA ALA A 118 20.61 2.25 -1.90
C ALA A 118 19.61 2.24 -0.72
N HIS A 119 18.33 1.93 -0.97
CA HIS A 119 17.29 1.82 0.04
C HIS A 119 16.96 0.38 0.45
N PHE A 120 17.46 -0.64 -0.25
CA PHE A 120 17.24 -2.06 0.08
C PHE A 120 17.59 -2.42 1.53
N PRO A 121 18.67 -1.91 2.16
CA PRO A 121 18.97 -2.23 3.55
C PRO A 121 18.07 -1.55 4.59
N LYS A 122 17.23 -0.58 4.18
CA LYS A 122 16.52 0.32 5.10
C LYS A 122 15.11 -0.20 5.39
N ILE A 123 14.57 0.22 6.53
CA ILE A 123 13.12 0.14 6.77
C ILE A 123 12.47 1.26 5.97
N LEU A 124 11.47 0.90 5.19
CA LEU A 124 10.66 1.78 4.35
C LEU A 124 9.22 1.76 4.84
N TYR A 125 8.36 2.56 4.19
CA TYR A 125 6.93 2.57 4.44
C TYR A 125 6.17 2.17 3.19
N SER A 126 5.37 1.12 3.27
CA SER A 126 4.37 0.80 2.26
C SER A 126 3.15 1.71 2.45
N GLU A 127 2.79 2.46 1.40
CA GLU A 127 1.78 3.53 1.47
C GLU A 127 0.66 3.41 0.42
N CYS A 128 0.91 2.71 -0.68
CA CYS A 128 -0.09 2.46 -1.71
C CYS A 128 0.14 1.13 -2.40
N TYR A 129 -0.93 0.60 -3.00
CA TYR A 129 -0.84 -0.41 -4.04
C TYR A 129 -0.89 0.27 -5.42
N ALA A 130 -0.24 -0.35 -6.39
CA ALA A 130 -0.24 0.09 -7.79
C ALA A 130 -0.58 -1.09 -8.68
N ILE A 131 -1.52 -0.91 -9.62
CA ILE A 131 -1.85 -1.91 -10.62
C ILE A 131 -1.32 -1.42 -11.95
N HIS A 132 -0.35 -2.17 -12.49
CA HIS A 132 0.29 -1.86 -13.78
C HIS A 132 0.45 -3.15 -14.57
N GLN A 133 -0.03 -3.15 -15.82
CA GLN A 133 0.01 -4.32 -16.71
C GLN A 133 -0.56 -5.60 -16.06
N GLY A 134 -1.61 -5.47 -15.24
CA GLY A 134 -2.30 -6.57 -14.57
C GLY A 134 -1.57 -7.14 -13.33
N LYS A 135 -0.40 -6.60 -12.98
CA LYS A 135 0.33 -6.99 -11.75
C LYS A 135 0.08 -5.98 -10.64
N VAL A 136 0.09 -6.48 -9.41
CA VAL A 136 -0.02 -5.68 -8.20
C VAL A 136 1.38 -5.41 -7.64
N TYR A 137 1.69 -4.15 -7.47
CA TYR A 137 2.89 -3.65 -6.82
C TYR A 137 2.52 -2.89 -5.55
N GLU A 138 3.46 -2.73 -4.64
CA GLU A 138 3.37 -1.83 -3.50
C GLU A 138 4.38 -0.69 -3.67
N GLY A 139 3.92 0.53 -3.45
CA GLY A 139 4.75 1.73 -3.41
C GLY A 139 5.41 1.88 -2.05
N LEU A 140 6.75 1.87 -2.04
CA LEU A 140 7.54 2.08 -0.83
C LEU A 140 8.12 3.48 -0.80
N SER A 141 8.02 4.13 0.37
CA SER A 141 8.54 5.47 0.61
C SER A 141 9.54 5.52 1.77
N SER A 142 10.40 6.53 1.72
CA SER A 142 11.33 6.89 2.79
C SER A 142 11.21 8.37 3.07
N ARG A 143 10.99 8.76 4.32
CA ARG A 143 10.78 10.17 4.73
C ARG A 143 9.74 10.89 3.85
N ASN A 144 8.62 10.21 3.57
CA ASN A 144 7.51 10.69 2.74
C ASN A 144 7.87 10.94 1.26
N ARG A 145 8.98 10.38 0.77
CA ARG A 145 9.34 10.37 -0.65
C ARG A 145 9.19 8.96 -1.19
N LEU A 146 8.36 8.79 -2.22
CA LEU A 146 8.25 7.54 -2.96
C LEU A 146 9.62 7.15 -3.54
N ILE A 147 10.08 5.95 -3.21
CA ILE A 147 11.35 5.39 -3.66
C ILE A 147 11.15 4.55 -4.91
N GLY A 148 10.10 3.74 -4.94
CA GLY A 148 9.77 2.90 -6.08
C GLY A 148 8.63 1.92 -5.73
N PHE A 149 8.30 1.10 -6.71
CA PHE A 149 7.25 0.09 -6.64
C PHE A 149 7.86 -1.31 -6.76
N PHE A 150 7.41 -2.22 -5.90
CA PHE A 150 7.93 -3.58 -5.81
C PHE A 150 6.81 -4.59 -5.80
N LEU A 151 7.09 -5.81 -6.23
CA LEU A 151 6.14 -6.91 -6.08
C LEU A 151 5.92 -7.19 -4.59
N GLN A 152 4.68 -7.50 -4.22
CA GLN A 152 4.32 -7.81 -2.83
C GLN A 152 5.15 -8.97 -2.27
N SER A 153 5.46 -9.97 -3.09
CA SER A 153 6.30 -11.11 -2.72
C SER A 153 7.74 -10.73 -2.35
N SER A 154 8.20 -9.54 -2.76
CA SER A 154 9.52 -9.01 -2.45
C SER A 154 9.54 -8.16 -1.17
N ILE A 155 8.40 -8.04 -0.49
CA ILE A 155 8.20 -7.15 0.65
C ILE A 155 7.88 -7.98 1.89
N ASN A 156 8.59 -7.66 2.96
CA ASN A 156 8.34 -8.16 4.30
C ASN A 156 7.76 -7.03 5.14
N HIS A 157 6.45 -7.05 5.38
CA HIS A 157 5.79 -6.05 6.23
C HIS A 157 6.23 -6.20 7.69
N ILE A 158 6.25 -5.09 8.41
CA ILE A 158 6.62 -5.05 9.81
C ILE A 158 5.40 -4.67 10.64
N HIS A 159 4.98 -5.58 11.50
CA HIS A 159 3.88 -5.38 12.44
C HIS A 159 4.40 -4.82 13.74
N ARG A 160 3.83 -3.71 14.18
CA ARG A 160 4.06 -3.20 15.54
C ARG A 160 3.19 -4.00 16.48
N VAL A 161 3.84 -4.64 17.43
CA VAL A 161 3.21 -5.40 18.51
C VAL A 161 3.67 -4.71 19.79
N GLU A 162 2.82 -4.58 20.80
CA GLU A 162 3.24 -4.08 22.12
C GLU A 162 2.71 -5.07 23.14
N LYS A 163 3.36 -6.22 23.21
CA LYS A 163 2.93 -7.34 24.07
C LYS A 163 4.12 -7.98 24.74
N ASP A 164 3.93 -8.35 26.00
CA ASP A 164 4.92 -9.16 26.71
C ASP A 164 4.94 -10.57 26.12
N VAL A 165 6.15 -11.09 25.89
CA VAL A 165 6.38 -12.40 25.29
C VAL A 165 7.29 -13.27 26.15
N LYS A 166 7.07 -14.57 26.05
CA LYS A 166 7.88 -15.56 26.73
C LYS A 166 9.05 -16.00 25.84
N ILE A 167 10.23 -16.07 26.42
CA ILE A 167 11.41 -16.67 25.78
C ILE A 167 11.34 -18.19 25.93
N ILE A 168 11.54 -18.92 24.83
CA ILE A 168 11.43 -20.39 24.78
C ILE A 168 12.77 -21.10 24.55
N VAL A 169 13.87 -20.34 24.55
CA VAL A 169 15.24 -20.85 24.42
C VAL A 169 16.03 -20.60 25.70
N ASP A 170 16.97 -21.48 26.01
CA ASP A 170 17.82 -21.34 27.20
C ASP A 170 18.77 -20.14 27.12
N ARG A 171 19.14 -19.75 25.89
CA ARG A 171 20.02 -18.62 25.61
C ARG A 171 19.45 -17.73 24.52
N LEU A 172 19.15 -16.49 24.88
CA LEU A 172 18.62 -15.49 23.99
C LEU A 172 19.76 -14.65 23.42
N GLN A 173 19.97 -14.76 22.11
CA GLN A 173 20.90 -13.90 21.38
C GLN A 173 20.19 -12.59 20.99
N LEU A 174 20.81 -11.46 21.31
CA LEU A 174 20.30 -10.12 21.01
C LEU A 174 21.25 -9.39 20.06
N TYR A 175 20.66 -8.71 19.09
CA TYR A 175 21.37 -8.02 18.01
C TYR A 175 20.99 -6.54 17.96
N GLU A 176 21.91 -5.70 17.50
CA GLU A 176 21.65 -4.27 17.30
C GLU A 176 20.81 -4.00 16.04
N ASP A 177 20.95 -4.86 15.03
CA ASP A 177 20.39 -4.65 13.70
C ASP A 177 19.40 -5.75 13.28
N SER A 178 18.46 -5.39 12.41
CA SER A 178 17.42 -6.32 11.93
C SER A 178 17.92 -7.43 11.01
N ARG A 179 19.17 -7.38 10.56
CA ARG A 179 19.83 -8.46 9.79
C ARG A 179 20.57 -9.43 10.71
N MET A 180 20.59 -9.18 12.02
CA MET A 180 21.27 -9.99 13.03
C MET A 180 22.77 -10.18 12.76
N THR A 181 23.42 -9.13 12.22
CA THR A 181 24.86 -9.19 11.92
C THR A 181 25.74 -8.76 13.08
N LYS A 182 25.22 -7.90 13.97
CA LYS A 182 25.94 -7.38 15.14
C LYS A 182 25.30 -7.86 16.43
N GLN A 183 25.82 -8.93 17.00
CA GLN A 183 25.40 -9.42 18.31
C GLN A 183 25.90 -8.47 19.41
N VAL A 184 25.04 -8.13 20.36
CA VAL A 184 25.35 -7.22 21.47
C VAL A 184 25.27 -7.87 22.85
N ALA A 185 24.47 -8.92 22.98
CA ALA A 185 24.30 -9.63 24.24
C ALA A 185 23.85 -11.07 24.01
N GLU A 186 24.12 -11.91 25.01
CA GLU A 186 23.56 -13.25 25.17
C GLU A 186 23.02 -13.31 26.60
N LEU A 187 21.71 -13.56 26.74
CA LEU A 187 21.04 -13.66 28.03
C LEU A 187 20.68 -15.11 28.30
N ASP A 188 20.84 -15.56 29.54
CA ASP A 188 20.47 -16.92 29.94
C ASP A 188 19.02 -17.00 30.46
N HIS A 189 18.50 -18.22 30.56
CA HIS A 189 17.15 -18.48 31.08
C HIS A 189 16.96 -17.98 32.54
N THR A 190 18.04 -17.76 33.30
CA THR A 190 17.94 -17.28 34.69
C THR A 190 17.63 -15.79 34.76
N GLN A 191 17.93 -15.03 33.69
CA GLN A 191 17.62 -13.61 33.54
C GLN A 191 16.21 -13.39 32.99
N ARG A 192 15.18 -13.98 33.63
CA ARG A 192 13.75 -13.82 33.27
C ARG A 192 13.26 -12.39 33.48
N GLN A 193 13.69 -11.47 32.63
CA GLN A 193 13.06 -10.17 32.46
C GLN A 193 11.79 -10.34 31.61
N LEU A 194 10.78 -9.50 31.84
CA LEU A 194 9.67 -9.38 30.89
C LEU A 194 10.23 -8.72 29.63
N PHE A 195 10.13 -9.41 28.51
CA PHE A 195 10.50 -8.88 27.21
C PHE A 195 9.23 -8.40 26.53
N THR A 196 9.19 -7.13 26.14
CA THR A 196 8.09 -6.62 25.33
C THR A 196 8.45 -6.78 23.86
N LEU A 197 7.69 -7.59 23.13
CA LEU A 197 7.77 -7.68 21.69
C LEU A 197 7.25 -6.38 21.11
N THR A 198 8.10 -5.65 20.37
CA THR A 198 7.77 -4.35 19.76
C THR A 198 7.48 -4.46 18.26
N LYS A 199 8.17 -5.38 17.56
CA LYS A 199 8.01 -5.56 16.11
C LYS A 199 8.16 -7.00 15.67
N VAL A 200 7.39 -7.39 14.65
CA VAL A 200 7.50 -8.67 13.96
C VAL A 200 7.60 -8.41 12.47
N VAL A 201 8.61 -9.00 11.81
CA VAL A 201 8.83 -8.85 10.37
C VAL A 201 8.25 -10.06 9.65
N ASP A 202 7.26 -9.91 8.78
CA ASP A 202 6.67 -11.01 8.01
C ASP A 202 7.73 -11.75 7.19
N ASN A 203 7.58 -13.07 7.06
CA ASN A 203 8.44 -13.95 6.27
C ASN A 203 9.97 -13.89 6.53
N GLU A 204 10.44 -13.09 7.49
CA GLU A 204 11.80 -13.13 8.03
C GLU A 204 11.82 -13.81 9.39
N ALA A 205 12.99 -14.30 9.78
CA ALA A 205 13.21 -14.84 11.12
C ALA A 205 13.29 -13.75 12.21
N GLY A 206 13.10 -12.46 11.91
CA GLY A 206 13.38 -11.36 12.84
C GLY A 206 12.19 -10.86 13.66
N VAL A 207 12.46 -10.58 14.94
CA VAL A 207 11.60 -9.81 15.85
C VAL A 207 12.41 -8.75 16.59
N GLN A 208 11.75 -7.66 17.00
CA GLN A 208 12.34 -6.66 17.89
C GLN A 208 11.75 -6.79 19.28
N LEU A 209 12.62 -6.88 20.28
CA LEU A 209 12.29 -6.95 21.70
C LEU A 209 12.80 -5.68 22.40
N GLU A 210 12.04 -5.20 23.37
CA GLU A 210 12.46 -4.16 24.29
C GLU A 210 12.98 -4.79 25.58
N VAL A 211 14.22 -4.43 25.95
CA VAL A 211 14.96 -4.98 27.10
C VAL A 211 15.67 -3.84 27.79
N ASN A 212 15.28 -3.53 29.04
CA ASN A 212 15.85 -2.41 29.81
C ASN A 212 15.90 -1.10 28.99
N GLU A 213 14.76 -0.71 28.40
CA GLU A 213 14.60 0.49 27.54
C GLU A 213 15.38 0.47 26.21
N ARG A 214 16.08 -0.63 25.89
CA ARG A 214 16.78 -0.81 24.61
C ARG A 214 15.99 -1.70 23.67
N LYS A 215 15.86 -1.27 22.41
CA LYS A 215 15.21 -2.04 21.35
C LYS A 215 16.24 -2.86 20.58
N LEU A 216 16.18 -4.19 20.72
CA LEU A 216 17.15 -5.14 20.18
C LEU A 216 16.43 -6.19 19.34
N TRP A 217 17.15 -6.77 18.39
CA TRP A 217 16.62 -7.79 17.48
C TRP A 217 16.94 -9.19 17.98
N SER A 218 16.04 -10.14 17.74
CA SER A 218 16.21 -11.57 18.04
C SER A 218 15.51 -12.43 16.99
N LYS A 219 15.76 -13.73 17.00
CA LYS A 219 15.06 -14.68 16.13
C LYS A 219 13.65 -14.96 16.65
N LYS A 220 12.68 -15.02 15.74
CA LYS A 220 11.29 -15.46 15.99
C LYS A 220 11.23 -16.78 16.74
N SER A 221 12.10 -17.72 16.37
CA SER A 221 12.21 -19.05 16.99
C SER A 221 12.60 -19.00 18.48
N ASN A 222 13.05 -17.85 18.99
CA ASN A 222 13.46 -17.71 20.37
C ASN A 222 12.30 -17.35 21.30
N ILE A 223 11.13 -17.00 20.76
CA ILE A 223 9.98 -16.52 21.53
C ILE A 223 8.68 -17.26 21.19
N GLU A 224 7.77 -17.28 22.15
CA GLU A 224 6.38 -17.65 21.92
C GLU A 224 5.67 -16.47 21.23
N LEU A 225 5.52 -16.57 19.91
CA LEU A 225 4.89 -15.52 19.11
C LEU A 225 3.38 -15.45 19.41
N PRO A 226 2.83 -14.26 19.68
CA PRO A 226 1.38 -14.10 19.70
C PRO A 226 0.81 -14.34 18.31
N ASP A 227 -0.49 -14.65 18.24
CA ASP A 227 -1.19 -14.71 16.97
C ASP A 227 -1.16 -13.32 16.31
N ILE A 228 -0.52 -13.25 15.14
CA ILE A 228 -0.32 -12.04 14.36
C ILE A 228 -0.86 -12.36 12.97
N GLN A 229 -1.87 -11.61 12.55
CA GLN A 229 -2.36 -11.66 11.18
C GLN A 229 -1.28 -11.13 10.26
N GLN A 230 -0.74 -12.01 9.43
CA GLN A 230 0.23 -11.64 8.40
C GLN A 230 -0.43 -10.75 7.36
N ALA A 231 0.37 -9.94 6.66
CA ALA A 231 -0.12 -9.17 5.53
C ALA A 231 -0.65 -10.13 4.45
N TYR A 232 -1.87 -9.88 3.96
CA TYR A 232 -2.41 -10.61 2.83
C TYR A 232 -1.68 -10.20 1.55
N ILE A 233 -1.24 -11.18 0.76
CA ILE A 233 -0.62 -10.96 -0.54
C ILE A 233 -1.69 -11.18 -1.61
N TYR A 234 -2.04 -10.12 -2.34
CA TYR A 234 -3.00 -10.27 -3.43
C TYR A 234 -2.37 -11.01 -4.61
N GLU A 235 -3.01 -12.09 -5.04
CA GLU A 235 -2.57 -12.84 -6.22
C GLU A 235 -2.83 -12.09 -7.51
N ASN A 236 -3.84 -11.22 -7.52
CA ASN A 236 -4.27 -10.48 -8.70
C ASN A 236 -4.91 -9.13 -8.36
N ALA A 237 -5.06 -8.29 -9.39
CA ALA A 237 -5.66 -6.97 -9.27
C ALA A 237 -7.14 -6.99 -8.83
N ASP A 238 -7.88 -8.05 -9.15
CA ASP A 238 -9.32 -8.11 -8.86
C ASP A 238 -9.58 -8.23 -7.36
N GLU A 239 -8.81 -9.08 -6.66
CA GLU A 239 -8.87 -9.22 -5.20
C GLU A 239 -8.60 -7.90 -4.49
N LEU A 240 -7.52 -7.21 -4.90
CA LEU A 240 -7.16 -5.92 -4.35
C LEU A 240 -8.25 -4.87 -4.58
N ILE A 241 -8.86 -4.86 -5.77
CA ILE A 241 -9.95 -3.93 -6.09
C ILE A 241 -11.17 -4.20 -5.23
N ILE A 242 -11.54 -5.47 -5.03
CA ILE A 242 -12.66 -5.86 -4.15
C ILE A 242 -12.41 -5.37 -2.73
N GLU A 243 -11.22 -5.64 -2.18
CA GLU A 243 -10.90 -5.18 -0.82
C GLU A 243 -10.92 -3.65 -0.73
N SER A 244 -10.42 -2.97 -1.76
CA SER A 244 -10.44 -1.51 -1.79
C SER A 244 -11.84 -0.93 -1.79
N ILE A 245 -12.77 -1.53 -2.54
CA ILE A 245 -14.19 -1.18 -2.52
C ILE A 245 -14.76 -1.36 -1.11
N LEU A 246 -14.52 -2.52 -0.48
CA LEU A 246 -14.99 -2.80 0.89
C LEU A 246 -14.45 -1.78 1.90
N ASN A 247 -13.15 -1.46 1.82
CA ASN A 247 -12.50 -0.48 2.68
C ASN A 247 -13.09 0.92 2.49
N GLN A 248 -13.41 1.33 1.26
CA GLN A 248 -14.03 2.63 1.00
C GLN A 248 -15.44 2.70 1.59
N TYR A 249 -16.24 1.62 1.50
CA TYR A 249 -17.55 1.56 2.15
C TYR A 249 -17.46 1.63 3.68
N GLN A 250 -16.52 0.89 4.27
CA GLN A 250 -16.32 0.92 5.72
C GLN A 250 -15.94 2.34 6.19
N LYS A 251 -15.09 3.05 5.45
CA LYS A 251 -14.77 4.45 5.72
C LYS A 251 -16.00 5.36 5.62
N LYS A 252 -16.80 5.23 4.56
CA LYS A 252 -18.05 6.01 4.39
C LYS A 252 -19.03 5.76 5.55
N LEU A 253 -19.19 4.50 5.97
CA LEU A 253 -20.03 4.11 7.11
C LEU A 253 -19.55 4.74 8.42
N ASN A 254 -18.25 4.61 8.73
CA ASN A 254 -17.66 5.18 9.94
C ASN A 254 -17.83 6.71 9.98
N TYR A 255 -17.59 7.40 8.87
CA TYR A 255 -17.79 8.84 8.76
C TYR A 255 -19.25 9.25 9.02
N ASN A 256 -20.21 8.54 8.42
CA ASN A 256 -21.64 8.82 8.62
C ASN A 256 -22.08 8.56 10.07
N MET A 257 -21.53 7.53 10.72
CA MET A 257 -21.76 7.25 12.13
C MET A 257 -21.22 8.37 13.02
N GLU A 258 -19.98 8.82 12.79
CA GLU A 258 -19.37 9.94 13.53
C GLU A 258 -20.18 11.23 13.36
N LEU A 259 -20.62 11.54 12.14
CA LEU A 259 -21.46 12.70 11.87
C LEU A 259 -22.78 12.62 12.64
N SER A 260 -23.44 11.46 12.62
CA SER A 260 -24.69 11.22 13.33
C SER A 260 -24.52 11.40 14.84
N LEU A 261 -23.42 10.90 15.42
CA LEU A 261 -23.07 11.10 16.83
C LEU A 261 -22.83 12.58 17.16
N LYS A 262 -22.15 13.34 16.28
CA LYS A 262 -21.95 14.78 16.47
C LYS A 262 -23.27 15.53 16.49
N VAL A 263 -24.19 15.23 15.56
CA VAL A 263 -25.52 15.85 15.49
C VAL A 263 -26.35 15.50 16.73
N MET A 264 -26.41 14.22 17.12
CA MET A 264 -27.14 13.80 18.33
C MET A 264 -26.62 14.49 19.58
N ASN A 265 -25.29 14.58 19.75
CA ASN A 265 -24.68 15.27 20.89
C ASN A 265 -24.97 16.78 20.88
N ALA A 266 -25.03 17.41 19.70
CA ALA A 266 -25.40 18.81 19.57
C ALA A 266 -26.87 19.05 19.95
N GLU A 267 -27.78 18.17 19.56
CA GLU A 267 -29.20 18.26 19.92
C GLU A 267 -29.44 17.98 21.41
N LEU A 268 -28.77 16.99 22.00
CA LEU A 268 -28.85 16.72 23.45
C LEU A 268 -28.37 17.92 24.28
N LYS A 269 -27.35 18.63 23.82
CA LYS A 269 -26.85 19.86 24.48
C LYS A 269 -27.78 21.06 24.35
N LYS A 270 -28.71 21.08 23.39
CA LYS A 270 -29.73 22.14 23.27
C LYS A 270 -30.93 21.91 24.19
N GLN A 271 -31.08 20.69 24.70
CA GLN A 271 -32.17 20.31 25.61
C GLN A 271 -31.81 20.48 27.10
N HIS A 272 -30.59 20.91 27.39
CA HIS A 272 -30.07 21.25 28.72
C HIS A 272 -29.58 22.70 28.76
#